data_AF-A0A8H4CR83-F1
#
_entry.id   AF-A0A8H4CR83-F1
#
_cell.length_a   1.000
_cell.length_b   1.000
_cell.length_c   1.000
_cell.angle_alpha   90.00
_cell.angle_beta   90.00
_cell.angle_gamma   90.00
#
_symmetry.space_group_name_H-M   'P 1'
#
loop_
_entity.id
_entity.type
_entity.pdbx_description
1 polymer ?
#
loop_
_entity_poly.entity_id
_entity_poly.type
_entity_poly.pdbx_seq_one_letter_code
_entity_poly.pdbx_strand_id
1 'polypeptide(L)'
;MDFLKTNPLYLGGALVCVALATYIYQGLTNPLSNIPGPWYTRFTTLVSTYFVITAHHPDWVHALHAKYGPVVRISPHEVDVSDPQTCQRIHSVKGGFLKSPFYSLLITDSSSVFNEIRPEIHRKYKRLLSNPMSETGLKTFLPRIDGKVRMAIERIRDENKTRGAADIAKWFMFLSFDVIGDLTFGEGFGQLESGVKNRSVNDFISLGFVGGLRSMFPTIAWFSLYLPIPVFRDATKIQYRTFDYAQGALDRHAARVEETGDDPKPTVFSKLYTAGEEDSWSPIEIRDNAQVFIVGGSDTTANSMIYLIWAVCKLPDVKKKLLAELATLPEDFGYEDLREMPYLNWIVNETLRLYTALPCGLPRIVPAGGSELAGHFIPEGATVTTQAYSLHRDEHAFPDPYRFYPDRWEHTTQEMKDCTMPFGGGSRTCLGRHLARIELRLITARFFRNFPNATVSELEGMCDKDMEPALHFLMVPSGHRCLIKLNG
;
A
#
# COMPACT_ATOMS: atom_id res chain seq x y z
N MET A 1 -22.67 27.06 50.24
CA MET A 1 -22.01 27.58 49.03
C MET A 1 -20.63 28.20 49.31
N ASP A 2 -20.34 28.67 50.52
CA ASP A 2 -19.04 29.31 50.84
C ASP A 2 -17.85 28.36 51.06
N PHE A 3 -18.11 27.07 51.34
CA PHE A 3 -17.07 26.04 51.48
C PHE A 3 -16.35 25.73 50.16
N LEU A 4 -17.07 25.73 49.03
CA LEU A 4 -16.48 25.50 47.70
C LEU A 4 -15.75 26.74 47.17
N LYS A 5 -16.13 27.95 47.60
CA LYS A 5 -15.43 29.21 47.26
C LYS A 5 -14.09 29.36 47.98
N THR A 6 -13.94 28.77 49.17
CA THR A 6 -12.73 28.86 50.00
C THR A 6 -11.70 27.77 49.72
N ASN A 7 -12.04 26.76 48.92
CA ASN A 7 -11.24 25.54 48.76
C ASN A 7 -11.25 25.01 47.31
N PRO A 8 -10.71 25.78 46.33
CA PRO A 8 -10.71 25.41 44.91
C PRO A 8 -10.00 24.07 44.61
N LEU A 9 -9.08 23.65 45.48
CA LEU A 9 -8.38 22.36 45.37
C LEU A 9 -9.32 21.15 45.55
N TYR A 10 -10.32 21.24 46.43
CA TYR A 10 -11.28 20.16 46.65
C TYR A 10 -12.28 20.05 45.50
N LEU A 11 -12.69 21.18 44.91
CA LEU A 11 -13.52 21.20 43.71
C LEU A 11 -12.75 20.61 42.52
N GLY A 12 -11.47 20.99 42.36
CA GLY A 12 -10.59 20.40 41.34
C GLY A 12 -10.40 18.88 41.54
N GLY A 13 -10.14 18.43 42.76
CA GLY A 13 -10.02 17.01 43.09
C GLY A 13 -11.31 16.22 42.80
N ALA A 14 -12.48 16.75 43.17
CA ALA A 14 -13.77 16.12 42.87
C ALA A 14 -14.02 16.01 41.35
N LEU A 15 -13.70 17.05 40.58
CA LEU A 15 -13.82 17.02 39.11
C LEU A 15 -12.90 15.97 38.49
N VAL A 16 -11.66 15.84 38.96
CA VAL A 16 -10.73 14.80 38.51
C VAL A 16 -11.26 13.41 38.85
N CYS A 17 -11.77 13.19 40.07
CA CYS A 17 -12.35 11.91 40.46
C CYS A 17 -13.56 11.54 39.59
N VAL A 18 -14.47 12.48 39.32
CA VAL A 18 -15.64 12.25 38.45
C VAL A 18 -15.19 11.97 37.01
N ALA A 19 -14.21 12.69 36.50
CA ALA A 19 -13.66 12.45 35.16
C ALA A 19 -13.02 11.05 35.05
N LEU A 20 -12.22 10.65 36.05
CA LEU A 20 -11.60 9.33 36.12
C LEU A 20 -12.63 8.21 36.25
N ALA A 21 -13.64 8.37 37.12
CA ALA A 21 -14.71 7.40 37.29
C ALA A 21 -15.53 7.26 35.99
N THR A 22 -15.83 8.37 35.32
CA THR A 22 -16.52 8.38 34.03
C THR A 22 -15.70 7.67 32.96
N TYR A 23 -14.39 7.94 32.88
CA TYR A 23 -13.47 7.30 31.95
C TYR A 23 -13.37 5.79 32.18
N ILE A 24 -13.24 5.36 33.44
CA ILE A 24 -13.22 3.94 33.82
C ILE A 24 -14.55 3.28 33.47
N TYR A 25 -15.67 3.90 33.83
CA TYR A 25 -17.01 3.40 33.51
C TYR A 25 -17.18 3.23 32.00
N GLN A 26 -16.87 4.26 31.21
CA GLN A 26 -16.97 4.22 29.75
C GLN A 26 -16.14 3.09 29.14
N GLY A 27 -14.91 2.85 29.61
CA GLY A 27 -14.09 1.75 29.09
C GLY A 27 -14.60 0.36 29.50
N LEU A 28 -15.16 0.22 30.70
CA LEU A 28 -15.72 -1.05 31.18
C LEU A 28 -17.09 -1.38 30.59
N THR A 29 -17.91 -0.37 30.30
CA THR A 29 -19.25 -0.55 29.72
C THR A 29 -19.30 -0.29 28.22
N ASN A 30 -18.15 -0.08 27.58
CA ASN A 30 -18.05 0.05 26.13
C ASN A 30 -18.67 -1.20 25.47
N PRO A 31 -19.50 -1.08 24.43
CA PRO A 31 -20.02 -2.23 23.68
C PRO A 31 -18.97 -3.24 23.21
N LEU A 32 -17.73 -2.81 22.96
CA LEU A 32 -16.60 -3.66 22.58
C LEU A 32 -15.84 -4.25 23.78
N SER A 33 -16.24 -3.96 25.02
CA SER A 33 -15.56 -4.43 26.25
C SER A 33 -15.53 -5.96 26.39
N ASN A 34 -16.53 -6.64 25.81
CA ASN A 34 -16.69 -8.09 25.76
C ASN A 34 -15.81 -8.76 24.70
N ILE A 35 -15.25 -8.00 23.76
CA ILE A 35 -14.37 -8.54 22.73
C ILE A 35 -13.02 -8.91 23.37
N PRO A 36 -12.47 -10.11 23.08
CA PRO A 36 -11.15 -10.52 23.55
C PRO A 36 -10.06 -9.52 23.16
N GLY A 37 -9.04 -9.36 24.01
CA GLY A 37 -7.91 -8.47 23.75
C GLY A 37 -7.30 -7.92 25.03
N PRO A 38 -6.17 -7.21 24.93
CA PRO A 38 -5.52 -6.64 26.11
C PRO A 38 -6.45 -5.71 26.89
N TRP A 39 -6.31 -5.67 28.21
CA TRP A 39 -7.21 -4.88 29.07
C TRP A 39 -7.13 -3.38 28.76
N TYR A 40 -5.95 -2.87 28.39
CA TYR A 40 -5.73 -1.45 28.10
C TYR A 40 -6.45 -0.98 26.83
N THR A 41 -6.78 -1.88 25.90
CA THR A 41 -7.50 -1.53 24.67
C THR A 41 -8.94 -1.13 24.93
N ARG A 42 -9.45 -1.28 26.17
CA ARG A 42 -10.73 -0.70 26.60
C ARG A 42 -10.68 0.81 26.78
N PHE A 43 -9.49 1.34 27.04
CA PHE A 43 -9.31 2.69 27.56
C PHE A 43 -8.49 3.58 26.61
N THR A 44 -7.53 3.01 25.90
CA THR A 44 -6.56 3.80 25.13
C THR A 44 -6.18 3.18 23.79
N THR A 45 -5.97 4.04 22.80
CA THR A 45 -5.38 3.73 21.49
C THR A 45 -3.85 3.87 21.49
N LEU A 46 -3.26 4.47 22.55
CA LEU A 46 -1.84 4.85 22.57
C LEU A 46 -0.88 3.69 22.32
N VAL A 47 -1.22 2.48 22.77
CA VAL A 47 -0.38 1.29 22.55
C VAL A 47 -0.40 0.88 21.08
N SER A 48 -1.57 0.88 20.42
CA SER A 48 -1.66 0.66 18.98
C SER A 48 -0.86 1.74 18.24
N THR A 49 -1.05 3.01 18.58
CA THR A 49 -0.29 4.13 17.98
C THR A 49 1.22 3.97 18.16
N TYR A 50 1.69 3.53 19.32
CA TYR A 50 3.11 3.22 19.56
C TYR A 50 3.64 2.20 18.55
N PHE A 51 2.95 1.07 18.39
CA PHE A 51 3.36 0.04 17.44
C PHE A 51 3.29 0.50 15.98
N VAL A 52 2.39 1.43 15.63
CA VAL A 52 2.37 2.02 14.29
C VAL A 52 3.61 2.90 14.06
N ILE A 53 3.98 3.73 15.04
CA ILE A 53 5.16 4.61 14.96
C ILE A 53 6.45 3.81 14.90
N THR A 54 6.56 2.74 15.68
CA THR A 54 7.74 1.88 15.68
C THR A 54 7.79 0.92 14.51
N ALA A 55 6.80 0.91 13.59
CA ALA A 55 6.73 0.02 12.42
C ALA A 55 6.54 -1.48 12.76
N HIS A 56 5.82 -1.79 13.85
CA HIS A 56 5.58 -3.16 14.33
C HIS A 56 4.08 -3.46 14.55
N HIS A 57 3.17 -2.62 14.04
CA HIS A 57 1.74 -2.78 14.29
C HIS A 57 1.18 -4.10 13.73
N PRO A 58 1.47 -4.52 12.48
CA PRO A 58 0.91 -5.75 11.97
C PRO A 58 1.39 -6.99 12.73
N ASP A 59 2.66 -7.02 13.14
CA ASP A 59 3.23 -8.06 14.00
C ASP A 59 2.54 -8.12 15.36
N TRP A 60 2.34 -6.96 15.99
CA TRP A 60 1.64 -6.87 17.26
C TRP A 60 0.22 -7.42 17.17
N VAL A 61 -0.55 -7.00 16.16
CA VAL A 61 -1.92 -7.51 15.95
C VAL A 61 -1.92 -9.01 15.63
N HIS A 62 -0.95 -9.50 14.86
CA HIS A 62 -0.82 -10.93 14.59
C HIS A 62 -0.54 -11.75 15.86
N ALA A 63 0.36 -11.26 16.73
CA ALA A 63 0.62 -11.88 18.03
C ALA A 63 -0.61 -11.86 18.95
N LEU A 64 -1.47 -10.83 18.82
CA LEU A 64 -2.75 -10.79 19.52
C LEU A 64 -3.71 -11.86 19.01
N HIS A 65 -3.81 -12.09 17.70
CA HIS A 65 -4.63 -13.18 17.15
C HIS A 65 -4.17 -14.55 17.61
N ALA A 66 -2.86 -14.80 17.66
CA ALA A 66 -2.30 -16.03 18.20
C ALA A 66 -2.70 -16.30 19.67
N LYS A 67 -2.96 -15.23 20.44
CA LYS A 67 -3.32 -15.32 21.87
C LYS A 67 -4.83 -15.32 22.14
N TYR A 68 -5.59 -14.50 21.42
CA TYR A 68 -6.99 -14.20 21.73
C TYR A 68 -7.99 -14.80 20.73
N GLY A 69 -7.51 -15.33 19.61
CA GLY A 69 -8.34 -15.94 18.57
C GLY A 69 -8.64 -15.01 17.37
N PRO A 70 -9.64 -15.35 16.55
CA PRO A 70 -9.84 -14.73 15.24
C PRO A 70 -10.40 -13.29 15.28
N VAL A 71 -10.88 -12.83 16.44
CA VAL A 71 -11.39 -11.46 16.64
C VAL A 71 -10.73 -10.88 17.88
N VAL A 72 -10.07 -9.72 17.73
CA VAL A 72 -9.36 -9.10 18.84
C VAL A 72 -9.56 -7.59 18.89
N ARG A 73 -9.80 -7.04 20.08
CA ARG A 73 -9.89 -5.60 20.32
C ARG A 73 -8.51 -4.99 20.39
N ILE A 74 -8.22 -4.08 19.46
CA ILE A 74 -6.93 -3.38 19.34
C ILE A 74 -6.99 -1.92 19.85
N SER A 75 -8.18 -1.33 19.88
CA SER A 75 -8.41 0.01 20.47
C SER A 75 -9.84 0.10 21.07
N PRO A 76 -10.18 1.17 21.80
CA PRO A 76 -11.49 1.30 22.45
C PRO A 76 -12.69 1.23 21.49
N HIS A 77 -12.48 1.54 20.21
CA HIS A 77 -13.52 1.60 19.18
C HIS A 77 -13.17 0.75 17.95
N GLU A 78 -12.18 -0.13 18.05
CA GLU A 78 -11.65 -0.89 16.92
C GLU A 78 -11.33 -2.35 17.27
N VAL A 79 -11.71 -3.24 16.36
CA VAL A 79 -11.44 -4.67 16.43
C VAL A 79 -10.75 -5.14 15.14
N ASP A 80 -9.76 -6.00 15.25
CA ASP A 80 -9.16 -6.70 14.11
C ASP A 80 -9.75 -8.10 13.98
N VAL A 81 -9.90 -8.56 12.74
CA VAL A 81 -10.44 -9.87 12.39
C VAL A 81 -9.46 -10.59 11.47
N SER A 82 -9.15 -11.84 11.81
CA SER A 82 -8.26 -12.72 11.05
C SER A 82 -8.94 -13.98 10.51
N ASP A 83 -10.26 -14.14 10.69
CA ASP A 83 -11.02 -15.24 10.08
C ASP A 83 -11.23 -15.01 8.56
N PRO A 84 -10.73 -15.89 7.66
CA PRO A 84 -10.74 -15.63 6.22
C PRO A 84 -12.12 -15.36 5.63
N GLN A 85 -13.14 -16.14 6.01
CA GLN A 85 -14.50 -15.98 5.49
C GLN A 85 -15.13 -14.66 5.95
N THR A 86 -14.95 -14.31 7.23
CA THR A 86 -15.40 -13.04 7.79
C THR A 86 -14.70 -11.87 7.12
N CYS A 87 -13.38 -11.96 6.89
CA CYS A 87 -12.61 -10.95 6.18
C CYS A 87 -13.16 -10.72 4.77
N GLN A 88 -13.45 -11.78 4.01
CA GLN A 88 -14.07 -11.65 2.69
C GLN A 88 -15.43 -10.94 2.76
N ARG A 89 -16.27 -11.31 3.73
CA ARG A 89 -17.59 -10.70 3.93
C ARG A 89 -17.47 -9.20 4.22
N ILE A 90 -16.52 -8.79 5.06
CA ILE A 90 -16.24 -7.38 5.39
C ILE A 90 -15.92 -6.56 4.13
N HIS A 91 -15.17 -7.12 3.17
CA HIS A 91 -14.84 -6.39 1.93
C HIS A 91 -15.87 -6.56 0.81
N SER A 92 -16.80 -7.52 0.94
CA SER A 92 -17.79 -7.84 -0.07
C SER A 92 -18.75 -6.67 -0.33
N VAL A 93 -19.27 -6.58 -1.56
CA VAL A 93 -20.25 -5.53 -1.94
C VAL A 93 -21.54 -5.64 -1.11
N LYS A 94 -21.94 -6.87 -0.79
CA LYS A 94 -23.17 -7.17 -0.04
C LYS A 94 -23.01 -7.02 1.47
N GLY A 95 -21.78 -6.87 1.98
CA GLY A 95 -21.50 -6.82 3.41
C GLY A 95 -21.95 -5.52 4.10
N GLY A 96 -22.16 -4.44 3.36
CA GLY A 96 -22.61 -3.15 3.92
C GLY A 96 -21.53 -2.34 4.65
N PHE A 97 -20.32 -2.88 4.79
CA PHE A 97 -19.21 -2.21 5.46
C PHE A 97 -18.62 -1.07 4.61
N LEU A 98 -18.58 0.14 5.19
CA LEU A 98 -18.05 1.32 4.52
C LEU A 98 -16.58 1.55 4.85
N LYS A 99 -15.84 2.28 4.02
CA LYS A 99 -14.50 2.74 4.39
C LYS A 99 -14.58 3.69 5.59
N SER A 100 -13.67 3.51 6.54
CA SER A 100 -13.58 4.40 7.72
C SER A 100 -13.10 5.81 7.34
N PRO A 101 -13.43 6.85 8.14
CA PRO A 101 -12.87 8.20 8.01
C PRO A 101 -11.33 8.25 8.01
N PHE A 102 -10.66 7.19 8.44
CA PHE A 102 -9.21 7.01 8.29
C PHE A 102 -8.71 7.37 6.88
N TYR A 103 -9.44 6.95 5.83
CA TYR A 103 -8.99 7.15 4.45
C TYR A 103 -9.00 8.62 4.02
N SER A 104 -9.98 9.42 4.45
CA SER A 104 -10.03 10.86 4.17
C SER A 104 -9.04 11.66 5.01
N LEU A 105 -8.60 11.13 6.15
CA LEU A 105 -7.52 11.72 6.95
C LEU A 105 -6.13 11.40 6.39
N LEU A 106 -5.98 10.26 5.73
CA LEU A 106 -4.74 9.86 5.08
C LEU A 106 -4.39 10.81 3.92
N ILE A 107 -5.39 11.18 3.11
CA ILE A 107 -5.25 12.18 2.05
C ILE A 107 -6.37 13.21 2.23
N THR A 108 -6.02 14.36 2.81
CA THR A 108 -6.94 15.48 3.06
C THR A 108 -7.22 16.29 1.81
N ASP A 109 -8.28 17.09 1.80
CA ASP A 109 -8.58 18.08 0.76
C ASP A 109 -8.58 17.53 -0.69
N SER A 110 -8.83 16.23 -0.85
CA SER A 110 -8.96 15.58 -2.16
C SER A 110 -9.96 14.44 -2.11
N SER A 111 -10.58 14.12 -3.25
CA SER A 111 -11.38 12.89 -3.40
C SER A 111 -10.94 12.08 -4.61
N SER A 112 -10.54 10.84 -4.35
CA SER A 112 -10.03 9.91 -5.34
C SER A 112 -10.62 8.51 -5.16
N VAL A 113 -10.39 7.64 -6.15
CA VAL A 113 -10.77 6.22 -6.09
C VAL A 113 -10.21 5.49 -4.86
N PHE A 114 -9.10 5.96 -4.29
CA PHE A 114 -8.51 5.37 -3.10
C PHE A 114 -9.13 5.87 -1.80
N ASN A 115 -9.27 7.19 -1.58
CA ASN A 115 -9.69 7.73 -0.29
C ASN A 115 -11.21 8.00 -0.16
N GLU A 116 -11.97 7.98 -1.26
CA GLU A 116 -13.40 8.26 -1.23
C GLU A 116 -14.17 7.18 -0.45
N ILE A 117 -14.84 7.60 0.63
CA ILE A 117 -15.59 6.72 1.52
C ILE A 117 -17.01 6.45 1.02
N ARG A 118 -17.59 7.38 0.25
CA ARG A 118 -18.93 7.29 -0.31
C ARG A 118 -19.00 6.30 -1.48
N PRO A 119 -19.82 5.24 -1.40
CA PRO A 119 -19.88 4.20 -2.43
C PRO A 119 -20.26 4.69 -3.84
N GLU A 120 -21.16 5.66 -3.93
CA GLU A 120 -21.69 6.22 -5.17
C GLU A 120 -20.63 6.99 -5.96
N ILE A 121 -19.87 7.86 -5.28
CA ILE A 121 -18.77 8.63 -5.89
C ILE A 121 -17.60 7.70 -6.24
N HIS A 122 -17.26 6.77 -5.35
CA HIS A 122 -16.25 5.77 -5.67
C HIS A 122 -16.62 4.94 -6.91
N ARG A 123 -17.91 4.59 -7.08
CA ARG A 123 -18.39 3.87 -8.27
C ARG A 123 -18.23 4.71 -9.53
N LYS A 124 -18.53 6.02 -9.47
CA LYS A 124 -18.25 6.98 -10.54
C LYS A 124 -16.77 6.92 -10.94
N TYR A 125 -15.85 7.04 -9.97
CA TYR A 125 -14.41 7.01 -10.26
C TYR A 125 -13.94 5.68 -10.84
N LYS A 126 -14.35 4.57 -10.21
CA LYS A 126 -13.94 3.23 -10.61
C LYS A 126 -14.40 2.88 -12.02
N ARG A 127 -15.60 3.29 -12.44
CA ARG A 127 -16.19 2.94 -13.74
C ARG A 127 -15.28 3.34 -14.91
N LEU A 128 -14.77 4.57 -14.91
CA LEU A 128 -13.94 5.07 -16.03
C LEU A 128 -12.50 4.58 -15.97
N LEU A 129 -11.95 4.38 -14.77
CA LEU A 129 -10.57 3.92 -14.62
C LEU A 129 -10.39 2.39 -14.73
N SER A 130 -11.46 1.59 -14.53
CA SER A 130 -11.35 0.13 -14.55
C SER A 130 -10.97 -0.44 -15.91
N ASN A 131 -11.44 0.17 -17.00
CA ASN A 131 -11.13 -0.31 -18.36
C ASN A 131 -9.65 -0.09 -18.73
N PRO A 132 -9.06 1.11 -18.63
CA PRO A 132 -7.63 1.31 -18.94
C PRO A 132 -6.70 0.53 -18.00
N MET A 133 -7.12 0.27 -16.75
CA MET A 133 -6.35 -0.51 -15.78
C MET A 133 -6.65 -2.02 -15.80
N SER A 134 -7.50 -2.47 -16.73
CA SER A 134 -7.75 -3.90 -16.95
C SER A 134 -6.57 -4.54 -17.67
N GLU A 135 -6.47 -5.87 -17.62
CA GLU A 135 -5.44 -6.60 -18.37
C GLU A 135 -5.47 -6.28 -19.88
N THR A 136 -6.66 -6.17 -20.47
CA THR A 136 -6.83 -5.77 -21.88
C THR A 136 -6.43 -4.31 -22.12
N GLY A 137 -6.81 -3.40 -21.23
CA GLY A 137 -6.47 -1.98 -21.35
C GLY A 137 -4.97 -1.73 -21.25
N LEU A 138 -4.28 -2.47 -20.40
CA LEU A 138 -2.84 -2.32 -20.18
C LEU A 138 -1.99 -2.79 -21.37
N LYS A 139 -2.55 -3.58 -22.31
CA LYS A 139 -1.83 -4.04 -23.52
C LYS A 139 -1.27 -2.89 -24.35
N THR A 140 -1.98 -1.77 -24.44
CA THR A 140 -1.55 -0.58 -25.19
C THR A 140 -0.34 0.10 -24.56
N PHE A 141 -0.09 -0.12 -23.26
CA PHE A 141 1.01 0.47 -22.51
C PHE A 141 2.23 -0.45 -22.42
N LEU A 142 2.11 -1.74 -22.76
CA LEU A 142 3.19 -2.73 -22.62
C LEU A 142 4.50 -2.29 -23.26
N PRO A 143 4.56 -1.73 -24.49
CA PRO A 143 5.83 -1.29 -25.07
C PRO A 143 6.51 -0.18 -24.26
N ARG A 144 5.73 0.73 -23.66
CA ARG A 144 6.23 1.85 -22.86
C ARG A 144 6.74 1.38 -21.50
N ILE A 145 6.02 0.44 -20.86
CA ILE A 145 6.45 -0.21 -19.63
C ILE A 145 7.76 -0.96 -19.90
N ASP A 146 7.78 -1.78 -20.95
CA ASP A 146 8.95 -2.58 -21.32
C ASP A 146 10.19 -1.75 -21.62
N GLY A 147 10.03 -0.64 -22.35
CA GLY A 147 11.12 0.30 -22.62
C GLY A 147 11.74 0.87 -21.35
N LYS A 148 10.92 1.22 -20.34
CA LYS A 148 11.41 1.70 -19.04
C LYS A 148 12.09 0.59 -18.24
N VAL A 149 11.55 -0.63 -18.27
CA VAL A 149 12.21 -1.79 -17.63
C VAL A 149 13.59 -2.02 -18.24
N ARG A 150 13.72 -2.01 -19.57
CA ARG A 150 15.02 -2.16 -20.26
C ARG A 150 16.00 -1.07 -19.84
N MET A 151 15.56 0.19 -19.82
CA MET A 151 16.38 1.31 -19.35
C MET A 151 16.84 1.11 -17.90
N ALA A 152 15.94 0.66 -17.01
CA ALA A 152 16.31 0.37 -15.62
C ALA A 152 17.36 -0.75 -15.52
N ILE A 153 17.24 -1.81 -16.32
CA ILE A 153 18.23 -2.90 -16.39
C ILE A 153 19.61 -2.38 -16.87
N GLU A 154 19.64 -1.49 -17.87
CA GLU A 154 20.87 -0.86 -18.34
C GLU A 154 21.51 0.00 -17.25
N ARG A 155 20.72 0.83 -16.56
CA ARG A 155 21.20 1.68 -15.46
C ARG A 155 21.72 0.87 -14.26
N ILE A 156 21.06 -0.22 -13.92
CA ILE A 156 21.52 -1.19 -12.92
C ILE A 156 22.87 -1.78 -13.32
N ARG A 157 23.04 -2.15 -14.60
CA ARG A 157 24.32 -2.65 -15.12
C ARG A 157 25.44 -1.60 -14.98
N ASP A 158 25.15 -0.35 -15.34
CA ASP A 158 26.14 0.73 -15.33
C ASP A 158 26.57 1.10 -13.91
N GLU A 159 25.64 1.13 -12.94
CA GLU A 159 26.01 1.33 -11.54
C GLU A 159 26.86 0.17 -11.03
N ASN A 160 26.52 -1.08 -11.35
CA ASN A 160 27.32 -2.24 -10.94
C ASN A 160 28.76 -2.18 -11.48
N LYS A 161 28.97 -1.71 -12.71
CA LYS A 161 30.31 -1.55 -13.29
C LYS A 161 31.18 -0.52 -12.54
N THR A 162 30.57 0.55 -12.04
CA THR A 162 31.30 1.65 -11.40
C THR A 162 31.47 1.45 -9.90
N ARG A 163 30.45 0.92 -9.21
CA ARG A 163 30.41 0.73 -7.75
C ARG A 163 30.75 -0.70 -7.30
N GLY A 164 30.70 -1.68 -8.20
CA GLY A 164 30.87 -3.11 -7.89
C GLY A 164 29.59 -3.80 -7.38
N ALA A 165 28.52 -3.04 -7.15
CA ALA A 165 27.16 -3.49 -6.88
C ALA A 165 26.18 -2.39 -7.28
N ALA A 166 24.96 -2.76 -7.66
CA ALA A 166 23.88 -1.81 -7.96
C ALA A 166 22.88 -1.74 -6.81
N ASP A 167 22.40 -0.54 -6.51
CA ASP A 167 21.31 -0.35 -5.55
C ASP A 167 19.97 -0.49 -6.25
N ILE A 168 19.41 -1.70 -6.23
CA ILE A 168 18.14 -1.99 -6.89
C ILE A 168 16.97 -1.25 -6.21
N ALA A 169 17.09 -0.88 -4.93
CA ALA A 169 16.05 -0.13 -4.25
C ALA A 169 15.87 1.27 -4.87
N LYS A 170 17.00 1.94 -5.17
CA LYS A 170 17.01 3.19 -5.92
C LYS A 170 16.38 3.03 -7.32
N TRP A 171 16.87 2.07 -8.10
CA TRP A 171 16.45 1.94 -9.50
C TRP A 171 15.01 1.48 -9.67
N PHE A 172 14.52 0.60 -8.80
CA PHE A 172 13.10 0.18 -8.85
C PHE A 172 12.17 1.30 -8.39
N MET A 173 12.58 2.15 -7.45
CA MET A 173 11.84 3.35 -7.12
C MET A 173 11.77 4.29 -8.33
N PHE A 174 12.88 4.56 -9.01
CA PHE A 174 12.89 5.38 -10.22
C PHE A 174 12.02 4.80 -11.33
N LEU A 175 12.11 3.48 -11.54
CA LEU A 175 11.30 2.77 -12.52
C LEU A 175 9.80 2.91 -12.24
N SER A 176 9.35 2.62 -11.02
CA SER A 176 7.92 2.67 -10.70
C SER A 176 7.37 4.09 -10.81
N PHE A 177 8.12 5.12 -10.36
CA PHE A 177 7.73 6.53 -10.57
C PHE A 177 7.65 6.89 -12.05
N ASP A 178 8.65 6.52 -12.86
CA ASP A 178 8.65 6.86 -14.29
C ASP A 178 7.56 6.11 -15.05
N VAL A 179 7.28 4.85 -14.72
CA VAL A 179 6.19 4.06 -15.33
C VAL A 179 4.84 4.69 -15.01
N ILE A 180 4.54 4.93 -13.74
CA ILE A 180 3.22 5.46 -13.37
C ILE A 180 3.03 6.91 -13.81
N GLY A 181 4.10 7.72 -13.79
CA GLY A 181 4.10 9.06 -14.36
C GLY A 181 3.75 9.04 -15.84
N ASP A 182 4.40 8.15 -16.60
CA ASP A 182 4.16 8.00 -18.02
C ASP A 182 2.73 7.53 -18.34
N LEU A 183 2.23 6.53 -17.62
CA LEU A 183 0.86 6.04 -17.78
C LEU A 183 -0.19 7.07 -17.36
N THR A 184 0.14 7.97 -16.43
CA THR A 184 -0.79 8.97 -15.88
C THR A 184 -0.79 10.27 -16.69
N PHE A 185 0.38 10.75 -17.12
CA PHE A 185 0.57 12.09 -17.72
C PHE A 185 1.16 12.07 -19.14
N GLY A 186 1.51 10.89 -19.68
CA GLY A 186 2.15 10.75 -20.99
C GLY A 186 3.67 10.98 -20.97
N GLU A 187 4.23 11.27 -19.79
CA GLU A 187 5.66 11.46 -19.56
C GLU A 187 6.07 10.98 -18.17
N GLY A 188 7.24 10.36 -18.05
CA GLY A 188 7.83 9.97 -16.76
C GLY A 188 8.42 11.17 -16.01
N PHE A 189 8.97 10.94 -14.82
CA PHE A 189 9.67 11.97 -14.05
C PHE A 189 11.14 12.13 -14.47
N GLY A 190 11.66 11.27 -15.37
CA GLY A 190 13.02 11.32 -15.89
C GLY A 190 14.08 10.86 -14.88
N GLN A 191 13.69 10.11 -13.86
CA GLN A 191 14.61 9.66 -12.82
C GLN A 191 15.49 8.50 -13.26
N LEU A 192 14.98 7.63 -14.13
CA LEU A 192 15.80 6.58 -14.76
C LEU A 192 16.91 7.18 -15.62
N GLU A 193 16.61 8.25 -16.34
CA GLU A 193 17.57 8.94 -17.20
C GLU A 193 18.61 9.70 -16.39
N SER A 194 18.19 10.48 -15.40
CA SER A 194 19.08 11.31 -14.58
C SER A 194 19.88 10.53 -13.54
N GLY A 195 19.33 9.40 -13.04
CA GLY A 195 19.86 8.68 -11.89
C GLY A 195 19.74 9.44 -10.57
N VAL A 196 18.99 10.55 -10.53
CA VAL A 196 18.84 11.43 -9.37
C VAL A 196 17.37 11.56 -9.00
N LYS A 197 17.09 11.50 -7.68
CA LYS A 197 15.73 11.67 -7.17
C LYS A 197 15.30 13.13 -7.29
N ASN A 198 14.17 13.36 -7.95
CA ASN A 198 13.64 14.71 -8.17
C ASN A 198 12.88 15.23 -6.93
N ARG A 199 12.79 16.56 -6.80
CA ARG A 199 12.05 17.20 -5.71
C ARG A 199 10.57 16.79 -5.68
N SER A 200 9.92 16.69 -6.85
CA SER A 200 8.53 16.26 -6.97
C SER A 200 8.30 14.88 -6.36
N VAL A 201 9.22 13.95 -6.63
CA VAL A 201 9.18 12.59 -6.07
C VAL A 201 9.38 12.59 -4.55
N ASN A 202 10.30 13.40 -4.03
CA ASN A 202 10.45 13.57 -2.58
C ASN A 202 9.18 14.12 -1.92
N ASP A 203 8.51 15.08 -2.57
CA ASP A 203 7.25 15.64 -2.07
C ASP A 203 6.12 14.60 -2.08
N PHE A 204 6.02 13.75 -3.12
CA PHE A 204 5.05 12.65 -3.16
C PHE A 204 5.29 11.59 -2.09
N ILE A 205 6.55 11.19 -1.86
CA ILE A 205 6.90 10.24 -0.78
C ILE A 205 6.54 10.84 0.59
N SER A 206 6.87 12.12 0.80
CA SER A 206 6.59 12.83 2.05
C SER A 206 5.08 12.94 2.32
N LEU A 207 4.26 13.06 1.28
CA LEU A 207 2.80 13.11 1.40
C LEU A 207 2.24 11.83 2.03
N GLY A 208 2.73 10.64 1.63
CA GLY A 208 2.32 9.37 2.24
C GLY A 208 2.67 9.30 3.73
N PHE A 209 3.88 9.73 4.09
CA PHE A 209 4.34 9.75 5.48
C PHE A 209 3.49 10.68 6.37
N VAL A 210 3.28 11.94 5.95
CA VAL A 210 2.48 12.88 6.76
C VAL A 210 1.01 12.49 6.78
N GLY A 211 0.49 11.92 5.68
CA GLY A 211 -0.83 11.30 5.66
C GLY A 211 -1.01 10.28 6.78
N GLY A 212 -0.02 9.39 6.93
CA GLY A 212 0.05 8.43 8.04
C GLY A 212 -0.03 9.12 9.40
N LEU A 213 0.86 10.08 9.68
CA LEU A 213 0.87 10.81 10.96
C LEU A 213 -0.46 11.50 11.27
N ARG A 214 -1.08 12.12 10.26
CA ARG A 214 -2.38 12.80 10.40
C ARG A 214 -3.48 11.82 10.78
N SER A 215 -3.51 10.66 10.13
CA SER A 215 -4.49 9.61 10.40
C SER A 215 -4.36 9.01 11.81
N MET A 216 -3.14 8.95 12.36
CA MET A 216 -2.88 8.47 13.72
C MET A 216 -3.23 9.49 14.80
N PHE A 217 -3.03 10.79 14.51
CA PHE A 217 -3.24 11.88 15.46
C PHE A 217 -4.23 12.93 14.95
N PRO A 218 -5.50 12.56 14.71
CA PRO A 218 -6.48 13.46 14.10
C PRO A 218 -6.74 14.71 14.96
N THR A 219 -6.77 14.57 16.28
CA THR A 219 -6.97 15.71 17.20
C THR A 219 -5.79 16.69 17.16
N ILE A 220 -4.55 16.18 17.12
CA ILE A 220 -3.35 17.03 17.03
C ILE A 220 -3.30 17.72 15.67
N ALA A 221 -3.59 16.98 14.59
CA ALA A 221 -3.71 17.54 13.26
C ALA A 221 -4.77 18.63 13.16
N TRP A 222 -5.93 18.45 13.82
CA TRP A 222 -6.97 19.47 13.89
C TRP A 222 -6.49 20.72 14.64
N PHE A 223 -5.84 20.55 15.81
CA PHE A 223 -5.25 21.69 16.53
C PHE A 223 -4.13 22.38 15.73
N SER A 224 -3.46 21.67 14.82
CA SER A 224 -2.41 22.28 13.96
C SER A 224 -2.94 23.34 13.00
N LEU A 225 -4.26 23.41 12.79
CA LEU A 225 -4.93 24.50 12.07
C LEU A 225 -4.85 25.83 12.81
N TYR A 226 -4.77 25.78 14.15
CA TYR A 226 -4.73 26.96 15.03
C TYR A 226 -3.34 27.19 15.63
N LEU A 227 -2.58 26.12 15.84
CA LEU A 227 -1.23 26.15 16.41
C LEU A 227 -0.21 25.75 15.33
N PRO A 228 0.83 26.55 15.09
CA PRO A 228 1.78 26.31 14.02
C PRO A 228 2.76 25.19 14.35
N ILE A 229 2.29 23.94 14.34
CA ILE A 229 3.11 22.75 14.52
C ILE A 229 3.91 22.53 13.22
N PRO A 230 5.26 22.58 13.24
CA PRO A 230 6.08 22.59 12.03
C PRO A 230 5.80 21.44 11.06
N VAL A 231 5.69 20.20 11.56
CA VAL A 231 5.46 19.01 10.72
C VAL A 231 4.16 19.08 9.92
N PHE A 232 3.08 19.58 10.51
CA PHE A 232 1.78 19.68 9.82
C PHE A 232 1.71 20.90 8.90
N ARG A 233 2.33 22.03 9.29
CA ARG A 233 2.43 23.23 8.44
C ARG A 233 3.18 22.94 7.14
N ASP A 234 4.31 22.27 7.22
CA ASP A 234 5.12 21.95 6.04
C ASP A 234 4.43 20.91 5.15
N ALA A 235 3.65 20.01 5.75
CA ALA A 235 2.86 19.03 5.03
C ALA A 235 1.77 19.65 4.16
N THR A 236 1.06 20.68 4.65
CA THR A 236 0.08 21.41 3.84
C THR A 236 0.75 22.05 2.61
N LYS A 237 1.95 22.62 2.77
CA LYS A 237 2.71 23.18 1.63
C LYS A 237 3.16 22.09 0.66
N ILE A 238 3.62 20.95 1.16
CA ILE A 238 3.99 19.78 0.33
C ILE A 238 2.77 19.33 -0.48
N GLN A 239 1.60 19.23 0.17
CA GLN A 239 0.37 18.81 -0.46
C GLN A 239 -0.03 19.75 -1.62
N TYR A 240 -0.04 21.06 -1.41
CA TYR A 240 -0.36 22.00 -2.49
C TYR A 240 0.65 21.92 -3.65
N ARG A 241 1.95 21.78 -3.37
CA ARG A 241 2.95 21.56 -4.45
C ARG A 241 2.67 20.30 -5.25
N THR A 242 2.25 19.21 -4.60
CA THR A 242 1.90 17.98 -5.34
C THR A 242 0.64 18.14 -6.20
N PHE A 243 -0.32 18.97 -5.78
CA PHE A 243 -1.44 19.36 -6.64
C PHE A 243 -0.97 20.16 -7.85
N ASP A 244 -0.07 21.13 -7.66
CA ASP A 244 0.49 21.93 -8.76
C ASP A 244 1.28 21.06 -9.75
N TYR A 245 2.04 20.08 -9.26
CA TYR A 245 2.77 19.12 -10.10
C TYR A 245 1.82 18.27 -10.94
N ALA A 246 0.76 17.72 -10.33
CA ALA A 246 -0.23 16.92 -11.02
C ALA A 246 -1.01 17.75 -12.04
N GLN A 247 -1.46 18.95 -11.66
CA GLN A 247 -2.18 19.86 -12.54
C GLN A 247 -1.32 20.27 -13.74
N GLY A 248 -0.10 20.74 -13.50
CA GLY A 248 0.80 21.15 -14.58
C GLY A 248 1.15 20.00 -15.53
N ALA A 249 1.21 18.76 -15.06
CA ALA A 249 1.43 17.59 -15.91
C ALA A 249 0.20 17.26 -16.78
N LEU A 250 -1.01 17.36 -16.21
CA LEU A 250 -2.27 17.22 -16.95
C LEU A 250 -2.42 18.32 -18.01
N ASP A 251 -2.10 19.57 -17.67
CA ASP A 251 -2.19 20.70 -18.58
C ASP A 251 -1.22 20.54 -19.76
N ARG A 252 0.02 20.09 -19.50
CA ARG A 252 0.99 19.76 -20.57
C ARG A 252 0.49 18.64 -21.49
N HIS A 253 -0.15 17.62 -20.92
CA HIS A 253 -0.71 16.53 -21.74
C HIS A 253 -1.87 17.03 -22.60
N ALA A 254 -2.81 17.78 -22.02
CA ALA A 254 -3.93 18.36 -22.75
C ALA A 254 -3.47 19.28 -23.89
N ALA A 255 -2.50 20.17 -23.63
CA ALA A 255 -1.94 21.05 -24.64
C ALA A 255 -1.31 20.28 -25.82
N ARG A 256 -0.63 19.15 -25.55
CA ARG A 256 -0.08 18.30 -26.61
C ARG A 256 -1.17 17.68 -27.48
N VAL A 257 -2.23 17.15 -26.86
CA VAL A 257 -3.36 16.55 -27.59
C VAL A 257 -4.05 17.59 -28.48
N GLU A 258 -4.21 18.82 -27.98
CA GLU A 258 -4.76 19.94 -28.74
C GLU A 258 -3.87 20.33 -29.93
N GLU A 259 -2.55 20.40 -29.72
CA GLU A 259 -1.57 20.74 -30.77
C GLU A 259 -1.49 19.67 -31.87
N THR A 260 -1.52 18.39 -31.51
CA THR A 260 -1.38 17.30 -32.49
C THR A 260 -2.69 16.87 -33.14
N GLY A 261 -3.85 17.26 -32.59
CA GLY A 261 -5.17 16.82 -33.06
C GLY A 261 -5.45 15.32 -32.88
N ASP A 262 -4.55 14.62 -32.19
CA ASP A 262 -4.59 13.20 -31.83
C ASP A 262 -3.89 13.05 -30.47
N ASP A 263 -4.05 11.91 -29.80
CA ASP A 263 -3.34 11.58 -28.56
C ASP A 263 -2.17 10.61 -28.86
N PRO A 264 -0.98 11.12 -29.24
CA PRO A 264 0.15 10.28 -29.61
C PRO A 264 0.72 9.48 -28.43
N LYS A 265 0.36 9.83 -27.19
CA LYS A 265 0.79 9.13 -25.98
C LYS A 265 -0.40 8.96 -25.02
N PRO A 266 -1.33 8.04 -25.32
CA PRO A 266 -2.50 7.82 -24.50
C PRO A 266 -2.13 7.54 -23.05
N THR A 267 -2.90 8.08 -22.12
CA THR A 267 -2.81 7.89 -20.69
C THR A 267 -3.99 7.07 -20.19
N VAL A 268 -3.92 6.62 -18.94
CA VAL A 268 -5.06 5.98 -18.27
C VAL A 268 -6.24 6.96 -18.07
N PHE A 269 -5.99 8.27 -18.21
CA PHE A 269 -6.98 9.34 -18.12
C PHE A 269 -7.47 9.82 -19.50
N SER A 270 -6.89 9.37 -20.63
CA SER A 270 -7.22 9.90 -21.97
C SER A 270 -8.70 9.83 -22.32
N LYS A 271 -9.39 8.75 -21.93
CA LYS A 271 -10.84 8.60 -22.15
C LYS A 271 -11.70 9.58 -21.36
N LEU A 272 -11.14 10.25 -20.34
CA LEU A 272 -11.88 11.25 -19.56
C LEU A 272 -12.00 12.57 -20.32
N TYR A 273 -11.06 12.88 -21.20
CA TYR A 273 -11.14 14.06 -22.06
C TYR A 273 -12.18 13.89 -23.18
N THR A 274 -12.58 12.65 -23.48
CA THR A 274 -13.55 12.32 -24.54
C THR A 274 -14.86 11.72 -24.01
N ALA A 275 -15.02 11.64 -22.68
CA ALA A 275 -16.25 11.17 -22.07
C ALA A 275 -17.38 12.20 -22.27
N GLY A 276 -18.58 11.72 -22.61
CA GLY A 276 -19.77 12.58 -22.74
C GLY A 276 -20.16 13.27 -21.42
N GLU A 277 -21.01 14.30 -21.51
CA GLU A 277 -21.36 15.20 -20.38
C GLU A 277 -21.81 14.44 -19.11
N GLU A 278 -22.59 13.36 -19.25
CA GLU A 278 -23.10 12.55 -18.12
C GLU A 278 -22.01 11.79 -17.32
N ASP A 279 -20.85 11.58 -17.93
CA ASP A 279 -19.72 10.84 -17.34
C ASP A 279 -18.47 11.72 -17.16
N SER A 280 -18.58 13.02 -17.39
CA SER A 280 -17.46 13.96 -17.28
C SER A 280 -17.00 14.14 -15.82
N TRP A 281 -15.69 14.18 -15.63
CA TRP A 281 -15.07 14.51 -14.35
C TRP A 281 -14.71 15.98 -14.34
N SER A 282 -14.85 16.64 -13.20
CA SER A 282 -14.29 17.97 -13.05
C SER A 282 -12.75 17.91 -13.12
N PRO A 283 -12.08 19.00 -13.52
CA PRO A 283 -10.61 19.04 -13.53
C PRO A 283 -9.98 18.67 -12.17
N ILE A 284 -10.63 19.03 -11.07
CA ILE A 284 -10.21 18.67 -9.71
C ILE A 284 -10.28 17.15 -9.49
N GLU A 285 -11.36 16.50 -9.93
CA GLU A 285 -11.49 15.04 -9.82
C GLU A 285 -10.42 14.30 -10.64
N ILE A 286 -10.07 14.81 -11.83
CA ILE A 286 -8.99 14.25 -12.66
C ILE A 286 -7.65 14.41 -11.94
N ARG A 287 -7.33 15.63 -11.46
CA ARG A 287 -6.10 15.93 -10.72
C ARG A 287 -5.94 15.05 -9.48
N ASP A 288 -6.98 14.94 -8.66
CA ASP A 288 -6.93 14.20 -7.39
C ASP A 288 -6.75 12.68 -7.64
N ASN A 289 -7.40 12.13 -8.67
CA ASN A 289 -7.18 10.74 -9.07
C ASN A 289 -5.81 10.53 -9.73
N ALA A 290 -5.31 11.47 -10.52
CA ALA A 290 -3.97 11.38 -11.09
C ALA A 290 -2.88 11.40 -10.00
N GLN A 291 -3.03 12.26 -8.99
CA GLN A 291 -2.12 12.33 -7.84
C GLN A 291 -2.06 11.00 -7.08
N VAL A 292 -3.22 10.36 -6.83
CA VAL A 292 -3.24 9.09 -6.09
C VAL A 292 -2.67 7.93 -6.90
N PHE A 293 -2.67 8.00 -8.23
CA PHE A 293 -1.98 7.02 -9.07
C PHE A 293 -0.47 7.10 -8.84
N ILE A 294 0.11 8.30 -8.77
CA ILE A 294 1.54 8.47 -8.52
C ILE A 294 1.94 7.92 -7.14
N VAL A 295 1.22 8.30 -6.09
CA VAL A 295 1.50 7.81 -4.72
C VAL A 295 1.29 6.30 -4.63
N GLY A 296 0.19 5.78 -5.19
CA GLY A 296 -0.17 4.37 -5.07
C GLY A 296 0.67 3.43 -5.94
N GLY A 297 1.01 3.83 -7.16
CA GLY A 297 1.71 2.99 -8.15
C GLY A 297 3.23 3.00 -8.05
N SER A 298 3.82 3.94 -7.31
CA SER A 298 5.28 4.08 -7.20
C SER A 298 5.84 3.19 -6.08
N ASP A 299 5.65 3.58 -4.82
CA ASP A 299 6.33 2.95 -3.68
C ASP A 299 5.91 1.48 -3.48
N THR A 300 4.64 1.15 -3.73
CA THR A 300 4.12 -0.21 -3.50
C THR A 300 4.76 -1.24 -4.43
N THR A 301 4.86 -0.91 -5.72
CA THR A 301 5.47 -1.78 -6.73
C THR A 301 6.98 -1.87 -6.53
N ALA A 302 7.65 -0.74 -6.28
CA ALA A 302 9.08 -0.70 -6.01
C ALA A 302 9.47 -1.60 -4.83
N ASN A 303 8.78 -1.49 -3.69
CA ASN A 303 9.06 -2.33 -2.51
C ASN A 303 8.82 -3.82 -2.80
N SER A 304 7.73 -4.15 -3.50
CA SER A 304 7.46 -5.53 -3.89
C SER A 304 8.58 -6.10 -4.78
N MET A 305 9.15 -5.26 -5.66
CA MET A 305 10.27 -5.65 -6.53
C MET A 305 11.59 -5.83 -5.81
N ILE A 306 11.88 -4.96 -4.86
CA ILE A 306 13.07 -5.07 -4.01
C ILE A 306 13.07 -6.42 -3.29
N TYR A 307 11.97 -6.75 -2.60
CA TYR A 307 11.86 -8.01 -1.88
C TYR A 307 11.86 -9.24 -2.80
N LEU A 308 11.23 -9.16 -3.97
CA LEU A 308 11.24 -10.26 -4.94
C LEU A 308 12.67 -10.61 -5.36
N ILE A 309 13.42 -9.62 -5.87
CA ILE A 309 14.77 -9.85 -6.37
C ILE A 309 15.70 -10.28 -5.24
N TRP A 310 15.60 -9.64 -4.06
CA TRP A 310 16.38 -10.02 -2.89
C TRP A 310 16.11 -11.47 -2.47
N ALA A 311 14.83 -11.87 -2.33
CA ALA A 311 14.46 -13.22 -1.92
C ALA A 311 14.98 -14.29 -2.89
N VAL A 312 14.84 -14.06 -4.21
CA VAL A 312 15.37 -14.98 -5.23
C VAL A 312 16.91 -15.03 -5.19
N CYS A 313 17.58 -13.89 -4.99
CA CYS A 313 19.05 -13.86 -4.88
C CYS A 313 19.57 -14.59 -3.63
N LYS A 314 18.81 -14.59 -2.53
CA LYS A 314 19.13 -15.30 -1.28
C LYS A 314 18.91 -16.82 -1.36
N LEU A 315 18.13 -17.30 -2.33
CA LEU A 315 17.70 -18.70 -2.42
C LEU A 315 18.18 -19.34 -3.73
N PRO A 316 19.38 -19.98 -3.74
CA PRO A 316 19.96 -20.56 -4.95
C PRO A 316 19.06 -21.57 -5.67
N ASP A 317 18.32 -22.40 -4.94
CA ASP A 317 17.43 -23.40 -5.53
C ASP A 317 16.23 -22.78 -6.25
N VAL A 318 15.63 -21.74 -5.65
CA VAL A 318 14.55 -20.95 -6.27
C VAL A 318 15.08 -20.25 -7.51
N LYS A 319 16.25 -19.61 -7.42
CA LYS A 319 16.89 -18.96 -8.57
C LYS A 319 17.17 -19.95 -9.69
N LYS A 320 17.68 -21.15 -9.38
CA LYS A 320 17.98 -22.19 -10.38
C LYS A 320 16.73 -22.62 -11.14
N LYS A 321 15.62 -22.87 -10.45
CA LYS A 321 14.33 -23.22 -11.06
C LYS A 321 13.79 -22.09 -11.94
N LEU A 322 13.84 -20.85 -11.45
CA LEU A 322 13.47 -19.67 -12.24
C LEU A 322 14.33 -19.55 -13.51
N LEU A 323 15.65 -19.67 -13.42
CA LEU A 323 16.53 -19.58 -14.57
C LEU A 323 16.28 -20.69 -15.59
N ALA A 324 15.98 -21.90 -15.14
CA ALA A 324 15.62 -23.01 -16.03
C ALA A 324 14.32 -22.72 -16.80
N GLU A 325 13.33 -22.12 -16.14
CA GLU A 325 12.09 -21.70 -16.78
C GLU A 325 12.32 -20.52 -17.75
N LEU A 326 13.07 -19.49 -17.34
CA LEU A 326 13.40 -18.34 -18.19
C LEU A 326 14.26 -18.71 -19.40
N ALA A 327 14.97 -19.85 -19.36
CA ALA A 327 15.76 -20.33 -20.50
C ALA A 327 14.89 -20.80 -21.68
N THR A 328 13.59 -21.06 -21.47
CA THR A 328 12.66 -21.46 -22.54
C THR A 328 12.09 -20.27 -23.32
N LEU A 329 12.34 -19.04 -22.85
CA LEU A 329 11.85 -17.83 -23.50
C LEU A 329 12.62 -17.51 -24.79
N PRO A 330 11.96 -16.95 -25.82
CA PRO A 330 12.64 -16.40 -26.98
C PRO A 330 13.52 -15.20 -26.59
N GLU A 331 14.42 -14.79 -27.49
CA GLU A 331 15.31 -13.65 -27.24
C GLU A 331 14.55 -12.33 -27.08
N ASP A 332 13.51 -12.13 -27.89
CA ASP A 332 12.67 -10.94 -27.97
C ASP A 332 11.37 -11.04 -27.16
N PHE A 333 11.36 -11.87 -26.10
CA PHE A 333 10.15 -12.09 -25.29
C PHE A 333 9.48 -10.79 -24.81
N GLY A 334 8.16 -10.83 -24.82
CA GLY A 334 7.27 -9.80 -24.31
C GLY A 334 6.49 -10.27 -23.07
N TYR A 335 5.56 -9.44 -22.60
CA TYR A 335 4.74 -9.78 -21.43
C TYR A 335 3.85 -11.02 -21.64
N GLU A 336 3.37 -11.24 -22.87
CA GLU A 336 2.49 -12.37 -23.18
C GLU A 336 3.19 -13.72 -22.95
N ASP A 337 4.50 -13.81 -23.21
CA ASP A 337 5.30 -15.02 -22.93
C ASP A 337 5.43 -15.29 -21.43
N LEU A 338 5.38 -14.25 -20.60
CA LEU A 338 5.56 -14.34 -19.14
C LEU A 338 4.27 -14.68 -18.40
N ARG A 339 3.11 -14.41 -19.01
CA ARG A 339 1.81 -14.51 -18.35
C ARG A 339 1.54 -15.92 -17.85
N GLU A 340 1.92 -16.91 -18.66
CA GLU A 340 1.64 -18.34 -18.44
C GLU A 340 2.83 -19.11 -17.82
N MET A 341 3.91 -18.43 -17.41
CA MET A 341 5.07 -19.07 -16.78
C MET A 341 4.75 -19.47 -15.33
N PRO A 342 4.60 -20.77 -15.00
CA PRO A 342 4.12 -21.19 -13.69
C PRO A 342 5.06 -20.76 -12.55
N TYR A 343 6.35 -21.04 -12.63
CA TYR A 343 7.30 -20.82 -11.54
C TYR A 343 7.55 -19.33 -11.27
N LEU A 344 7.67 -18.51 -12.32
CA LEU A 344 7.69 -17.05 -12.20
C LEU A 344 6.43 -16.54 -11.48
N ASN A 345 5.24 -17.03 -11.84
CA ASN A 345 4.00 -16.64 -11.19
C ASN A 345 3.94 -17.09 -9.73
N TRP A 346 4.48 -18.25 -9.39
CA TRP A 346 4.59 -18.74 -8.02
C TRP A 346 5.52 -17.86 -7.18
N ILE A 347 6.67 -17.43 -7.73
CA ILE A 347 7.57 -16.48 -7.07
C ILE A 347 6.86 -15.14 -6.81
N VAL A 348 6.12 -14.62 -7.81
CA VAL A 348 5.34 -13.38 -7.66
C VAL A 348 4.27 -13.52 -6.58
N ASN A 349 3.52 -14.62 -6.57
CA ASN A 349 2.49 -14.86 -5.56
C ASN A 349 3.10 -15.01 -4.15
N GLU A 350 4.21 -15.73 -4.01
CA GLU A 350 4.89 -15.90 -2.73
C GLU A 350 5.49 -14.60 -2.21
N THR A 351 6.03 -13.76 -3.10
CA THR A 351 6.47 -12.41 -2.76
C THR A 351 5.30 -11.57 -2.26
N LEU A 352 4.18 -11.55 -2.99
CA LEU A 352 3.01 -10.76 -2.62
C LEU A 352 2.34 -11.26 -1.33
N ARG A 353 2.54 -12.51 -0.94
CA ARG A 353 2.11 -13.10 0.35
C ARG A 353 3.05 -12.70 1.48
N LEU A 354 4.34 -12.99 1.36
CA LEU A 354 5.27 -12.81 2.47
C LEU A 354 5.68 -11.35 2.67
N TYR A 355 5.93 -10.65 1.56
CA TYR A 355 6.39 -9.26 1.48
C TYR A 355 5.33 -8.35 0.86
N THR A 356 4.09 -8.51 1.30
CA THR A 356 2.97 -7.72 0.79
C THR A 356 3.19 -6.22 1.03
N ALA A 357 2.99 -5.39 0.01
CA ALA A 357 3.28 -3.95 0.10
C ALA A 357 2.44 -3.23 1.16
N LEU A 358 1.20 -3.67 1.40
CA LEU A 358 0.28 -3.13 2.41
C LEU A 358 -0.07 -4.23 3.42
N PRO A 359 0.79 -4.51 4.43
CA PRO A 359 0.56 -5.56 5.40
C PRO A 359 -0.52 -5.22 6.43
N CYS A 360 -0.79 -3.93 6.65
CA CYS A 360 -1.59 -3.41 7.75
C CYS A 360 -3.11 -3.59 7.59
N GLY A 361 -3.85 -3.22 8.64
CA GLY A 361 -5.31 -3.26 8.67
C GLY A 361 -5.96 -2.35 7.64
N LEU A 362 -7.04 -2.83 7.02
CA LEU A 362 -7.89 -2.06 6.10
C LEU A 362 -9.22 -1.69 6.80
N PRO A 363 -9.30 -0.55 7.51
CA PRO A 363 -10.41 -0.26 8.40
C PRO A 363 -11.73 -0.06 7.65
N ARG A 364 -12.81 -0.56 8.24
CA ARG A 364 -14.18 -0.44 7.77
C ARG A 364 -15.10 -0.09 8.94
N ILE A 365 -16.25 0.51 8.63
CA ILE A 365 -17.29 0.82 9.61
C ILE A 365 -18.37 -0.26 9.54
N VAL A 366 -18.76 -0.76 10.71
CA VAL A 366 -19.86 -1.72 10.84
C VAL A 366 -21.17 -1.05 10.41
N PRO A 367 -21.98 -1.71 9.56
CA PRO A 367 -23.25 -1.16 9.08
C PRO A 367 -24.31 -1.01 10.18
N ALA A 368 -25.43 -0.40 9.80
CA ALA A 368 -26.57 -0.20 10.67
C ALA A 368 -27.09 -1.52 11.29
N GLY A 369 -27.36 -1.51 12.59
CA GLY A 369 -27.82 -2.69 13.33
C GLY A 369 -26.70 -3.65 13.80
N GLY A 370 -25.43 -3.36 13.51
CA GLY A 370 -24.30 -4.19 13.92
C GLY A 370 -24.08 -5.42 13.02
N SER A 371 -23.06 -6.22 13.34
CA SER A 371 -22.73 -7.43 12.58
C SER A 371 -22.08 -8.49 13.46
N GLU A 372 -22.48 -9.75 13.26
CA GLU A 372 -21.83 -10.91 13.90
C GLU A 372 -20.61 -11.35 13.10
N LEU A 373 -19.41 -11.15 13.64
CA LEU A 373 -18.11 -11.45 13.03
C LEU A 373 -17.43 -12.59 13.78
N ALA A 374 -17.23 -13.74 13.12
CA ALA A 374 -16.60 -14.94 13.71
C ALA A 374 -17.06 -15.26 15.15
N GLY A 375 -18.38 -15.26 15.39
CA GLY A 375 -19.00 -15.57 16.68
C GLY A 375 -19.09 -14.40 17.67
N HIS A 376 -18.68 -13.19 17.28
CA HIS A 376 -18.76 -11.99 18.10
C HIS A 376 -19.66 -10.93 17.48
N PHE A 377 -20.65 -10.44 18.22
CA PHE A 377 -21.46 -9.30 17.78
C PHE A 377 -20.68 -7.99 17.94
N ILE A 378 -20.48 -7.29 16.84
CA ILE A 378 -19.85 -5.97 16.80
C ILE A 378 -20.94 -4.92 16.52
N PRO A 379 -21.09 -3.89 17.36
CA PRO A 379 -22.12 -2.88 17.20
C PRO A 379 -21.87 -1.99 15.97
N GLU A 380 -22.95 -1.38 15.50
CA GLU A 380 -22.93 -0.33 14.47
C GLU A 380 -21.93 0.78 14.81
N GLY A 381 -21.27 1.33 13.79
CA GLY A 381 -20.37 2.47 13.92
C GLY A 381 -18.98 2.14 14.47
N ALA A 382 -18.78 0.94 15.05
CA ALA A 382 -17.45 0.47 15.40
C ALA A 382 -16.56 0.32 14.16
N THR A 383 -15.24 0.43 14.35
CA THR A 383 -14.26 0.15 13.30
C THR A 383 -13.86 -1.32 13.34
N VAL A 384 -13.85 -1.97 12.18
CA VAL A 384 -13.33 -3.33 12.00
C VAL A 384 -12.18 -3.28 11.01
N THR A 385 -11.07 -3.90 11.35
CA THR A 385 -9.91 -4.04 10.48
C THR A 385 -9.69 -5.50 10.12
N THR A 386 -9.11 -5.69 8.95
CA THR A 386 -8.56 -6.98 8.52
C THR A 386 -7.19 -6.68 7.96
N GLN A 387 -6.16 -7.41 8.37
CA GLN A 387 -4.82 -7.20 7.86
C GLN A 387 -4.31 -8.37 7.02
N ALA A 388 -3.70 -8.04 5.88
CA ALA A 388 -3.08 -9.02 5.01
C ALA A 388 -1.98 -9.80 5.75
N TYR A 389 -1.23 -9.13 6.63
CA TYR A 389 -0.13 -9.74 7.38
C TYR A 389 -0.51 -11.02 8.12
N SER A 390 -1.65 -11.00 8.85
CA SER A 390 -2.11 -12.17 9.62
C SER A 390 -2.65 -13.26 8.71
N LEU A 391 -3.49 -12.92 7.73
CA LEU A 391 -4.07 -13.91 6.81
C LEU A 391 -2.97 -14.58 5.97
N HIS A 392 -1.98 -13.83 5.50
CA HIS A 392 -0.85 -14.36 4.74
C HIS A 392 0.07 -15.25 5.57
N ARG A 393 -0.05 -15.24 6.90
CA ARG A 393 0.72 -16.04 7.85
C ARG A 393 -0.14 -17.04 8.62
N ASP A 394 -1.34 -17.31 8.14
CA ASP A 394 -2.16 -18.39 8.68
C ASP A 394 -1.48 -19.75 8.41
N GLU A 395 -1.14 -20.48 9.47
CA GLU A 395 -0.37 -21.73 9.38
C GLU A 395 -1.19 -22.88 8.78
N HIS A 396 -2.52 -22.81 8.87
CA HIS A 396 -3.40 -23.81 8.25
C HIS A 396 -3.45 -23.63 6.73
N ALA A 397 -3.53 -22.39 6.24
CA ALA A 397 -3.49 -22.08 4.82
C ALA A 397 -2.06 -22.17 4.25
N PHE A 398 -1.04 -21.79 5.03
CA PHE A 398 0.36 -21.72 4.60
C PHE A 398 1.27 -22.38 5.63
N PRO A 399 1.52 -23.71 5.53
CA PRO A 399 2.51 -24.39 6.35
C PRO A 399 3.88 -23.73 6.22
N ASP A 400 4.61 -23.59 7.34
CA ASP A 400 5.81 -22.76 7.48
C ASP A 400 5.61 -21.34 6.92
N PRO A 401 4.67 -20.55 7.50
CA PRO A 401 4.17 -19.32 6.87
C PRO A 401 5.25 -18.25 6.67
N TYR A 402 6.32 -18.27 7.47
CA TYR A 402 7.43 -17.31 7.38
C TYR A 402 8.48 -17.68 6.32
N ARG A 403 8.46 -18.92 5.82
CA ARG A 403 9.41 -19.39 4.80
C ARG A 403 8.96 -18.93 3.42
N PHE A 404 9.87 -18.29 2.68
CA PHE A 404 9.68 -18.01 1.25
C PHE A 404 9.79 -19.33 0.47
N TYR A 405 8.66 -19.88 0.04
CA TYR A 405 8.60 -21.18 -0.63
C TYR A 405 7.61 -21.15 -1.81
N PRO A 406 8.07 -20.74 -3.02
CA PRO A 406 7.21 -20.61 -4.20
C PRO A 406 6.50 -21.91 -4.59
N ASP A 407 7.14 -23.07 -4.42
CA ASP A 407 6.58 -24.37 -4.80
C ASP A 407 5.24 -24.69 -4.08
N ARG A 408 4.89 -24.01 -2.97
CA ARG A 408 3.55 -24.16 -2.35
C ARG A 408 2.39 -23.81 -3.28
N TRP A 409 2.64 -22.99 -4.31
CA TRP A 409 1.61 -22.53 -5.23
C TRP A 409 1.29 -23.54 -6.34
N GLU A 410 2.04 -24.64 -6.45
CA GLU A 410 1.76 -25.75 -7.37
C GLU A 410 0.39 -26.39 -7.10
N HIS A 411 0.01 -26.51 -5.84
CA HIS A 411 -1.25 -27.10 -5.39
C HIS A 411 -2.04 -26.09 -4.56
N THR A 412 -2.47 -24.99 -5.20
CA THR A 412 -3.21 -23.92 -4.52
C THR A 412 -4.58 -24.40 -4.01
N THR A 413 -4.78 -24.42 -2.69
CA THR A 413 -6.05 -24.79 -2.05
C THR A 413 -7.05 -23.62 -2.00
N GLN A 414 -8.29 -23.87 -1.57
CA GLN A 414 -9.28 -22.81 -1.39
C GLN A 414 -8.92 -21.92 -0.19
N GLU A 415 -8.43 -22.51 0.89
CA GLU A 415 -8.00 -21.82 2.12
C GLU A 415 -6.86 -20.84 1.82
N MET A 416 -5.89 -21.24 0.99
CA MET A 416 -4.84 -20.34 0.50
C MET A 416 -5.43 -19.14 -0.24
N LYS A 417 -6.39 -19.36 -1.13
CA LYS A 417 -7.06 -18.27 -1.88
C LYS A 417 -7.81 -17.34 -0.94
N ASP A 418 -8.47 -17.91 0.05
CA ASP A 418 -9.28 -17.14 0.99
C ASP A 418 -8.44 -16.24 1.90
N CYS A 419 -7.22 -16.69 2.23
CA CYS A 419 -6.24 -15.90 2.98
C CYS A 419 -5.46 -14.92 2.11
N THR A 420 -5.37 -15.14 0.79
CA THR A 420 -4.54 -14.33 -0.11
C THR A 420 -5.21 -13.02 -0.51
N MET A 421 -4.94 -11.94 0.23
CA MET A 421 -5.45 -10.59 -0.06
C MET A 421 -4.41 -9.49 -0.35
N PRO A 422 -3.36 -9.71 -1.19
CA PRO A 422 -2.29 -8.72 -1.43
C PRO A 422 -2.77 -7.42 -2.10
N PHE A 423 -3.97 -7.44 -2.68
CA PHE A 423 -4.59 -6.30 -3.36
C PHE A 423 -5.89 -5.85 -2.68
N GLY A 424 -6.11 -6.24 -1.42
CA GLY A 424 -7.39 -6.06 -0.72
C GLY A 424 -8.52 -6.90 -1.32
N GLY A 425 -9.78 -6.55 -1.03
CA GLY A 425 -10.94 -7.36 -1.38
C GLY A 425 -12.16 -6.59 -1.90
N GLY A 426 -13.05 -7.34 -2.56
CA GLY A 426 -14.40 -6.93 -2.97
C GLY A 426 -14.50 -5.65 -3.81
N SER A 427 -15.45 -4.76 -3.46
CA SER A 427 -15.71 -3.56 -4.27
C SER A 427 -14.52 -2.59 -4.33
N ARG A 428 -13.61 -2.68 -3.35
CA ARG A 428 -12.47 -1.79 -3.14
C ARG A 428 -11.11 -2.46 -3.46
N THR A 429 -11.10 -3.62 -4.13
CA THR A 429 -9.86 -4.26 -4.60
C THR A 429 -9.02 -3.28 -5.42
N CYS A 430 -7.69 -3.34 -5.24
CA CYS A 430 -6.72 -2.49 -5.92
C CYS A 430 -6.97 -2.45 -7.43
N LEU A 431 -7.09 -1.22 -7.94
CA LEU A 431 -7.27 -0.93 -9.35
C LEU A 431 -6.00 -1.28 -10.17
N GLY A 432 -4.82 -1.06 -9.58
CA GLY A 432 -3.52 -1.29 -10.21
C GLY A 432 -3.01 -2.73 -10.18
N ARG A 433 -3.80 -3.71 -9.71
CA ARG A 433 -3.32 -5.10 -9.52
C ARG A 433 -2.76 -5.75 -10.80
N HIS A 434 -3.32 -5.41 -11.96
CA HIS A 434 -2.89 -5.98 -13.24
C HIS A 434 -1.56 -5.35 -13.67
N LEU A 435 -1.43 -4.02 -13.54
CA LEU A 435 -0.18 -3.30 -13.79
C LEU A 435 0.94 -3.81 -12.88
N ALA A 436 0.67 -3.92 -11.58
CA ALA A 436 1.64 -4.47 -10.63
C ALA A 436 2.11 -5.85 -11.06
N ARG A 437 1.20 -6.78 -11.42
CA ARG A 437 1.61 -8.12 -11.90
C ARG A 437 2.40 -8.09 -13.21
N ILE A 438 2.09 -7.17 -14.13
CA ILE A 438 2.87 -6.96 -15.35
C ILE A 438 4.31 -6.55 -15.00
N GLU A 439 4.46 -5.50 -14.18
CA GLU A 439 5.76 -5.00 -13.75
C GLU A 439 6.54 -6.08 -13.01
N LEU A 440 5.90 -6.76 -12.05
CA LEU A 440 6.52 -7.81 -11.24
C LEU A 440 7.11 -8.93 -12.10
N ARG A 441 6.38 -9.41 -13.11
CA ARG A 441 6.84 -10.47 -14.01
C ARG A 441 7.93 -9.97 -14.96
N LEU A 442 7.69 -8.82 -15.60
CA LEU A 442 8.56 -8.28 -16.65
C LEU A 442 9.93 -7.89 -16.10
N ILE A 443 9.96 -7.20 -14.97
CA ILE A 443 11.20 -6.80 -14.28
C ILE A 443 11.97 -8.05 -13.85
N THR A 444 11.31 -9.02 -13.21
CA THR A 444 11.96 -10.26 -12.76
C THR A 444 12.58 -11.03 -13.92
N ALA A 445 11.82 -11.27 -14.99
CA ALA A 445 12.29 -12.00 -16.15
C ALA A 445 13.47 -11.29 -16.83
N ARG A 446 13.37 -9.97 -17.07
CA ARG A 446 14.46 -9.21 -17.69
C ARG A 446 15.69 -9.12 -16.80
N PHE A 447 15.51 -8.95 -15.49
CA PHE A 447 16.61 -8.90 -14.53
C PHE A 447 17.42 -10.21 -14.53
N PHE A 448 16.76 -11.36 -14.36
CA PHE A 448 17.46 -12.64 -14.30
C PHE A 448 17.95 -13.16 -15.65
N ARG A 449 17.33 -12.76 -16.77
CA ARG A 449 17.89 -13.01 -18.12
C ARG A 449 19.19 -12.24 -18.35
N ASN A 450 19.31 -11.03 -17.83
CA ASN A 450 20.53 -10.21 -17.98
C ASN A 450 21.59 -10.53 -16.91
N PHE A 451 21.17 -10.93 -15.71
CA PHE A 451 22.04 -11.12 -14.56
C PHE A 451 21.78 -12.48 -13.86
N PRO A 452 21.99 -13.62 -14.54
CA PRO A 452 21.70 -14.94 -13.98
C PRO A 452 22.51 -15.25 -12.71
N ASN A 453 23.70 -14.68 -12.60
CA ASN A 453 24.61 -14.84 -11.46
C ASN A 453 24.47 -13.72 -10.40
N ALA A 454 23.37 -12.96 -10.44
CA ALA A 454 23.09 -11.94 -9.44
C ALA A 454 23.06 -12.54 -8.02
N THR A 455 23.68 -11.83 -7.09
CA THR A 455 23.81 -12.21 -5.67
C THR A 455 23.71 -10.97 -4.79
N VAL A 456 23.19 -11.11 -3.57
CA VAL A 456 23.18 -10.02 -2.60
C VAL A 456 24.61 -9.60 -2.29
N SER A 457 24.87 -8.30 -2.30
CA SER A 457 26.18 -7.73 -2.02
C SER A 457 26.32 -7.38 -0.54
N GLU A 458 27.52 -7.53 0.01
CA GLU A 458 27.89 -7.07 1.35
C GLU A 458 28.61 -5.70 1.31
N LEU A 459 28.68 -5.09 0.12
CA LEU A 459 29.29 -3.78 -0.08
C LEU A 459 28.66 -2.75 0.87
N GLU A 460 29.47 -1.81 1.38
CA GLU A 460 29.02 -0.78 2.33
C GLU A 460 28.33 -1.34 3.58
N GLY A 461 28.70 -2.56 3.97
CA GLY A 461 28.16 -3.22 5.16
C GLY A 461 26.68 -3.58 5.04
N MET A 462 26.14 -3.72 3.82
CA MET A 462 24.78 -4.22 3.65
C MET A 462 24.69 -5.65 4.19
N CYS A 463 23.64 -5.92 4.96
CA CYS A 463 23.37 -7.23 5.53
C CYS A 463 21.86 -7.52 5.55
N ASP A 464 21.47 -8.69 6.05
CA ASP A 464 20.06 -9.09 6.11
C ASP A 464 19.22 -8.16 7.00
N LYS A 465 19.83 -7.46 7.97
CA LYS A 465 19.12 -6.47 8.79
C LYS A 465 18.59 -5.30 7.97
N ASP A 466 19.28 -4.88 6.91
CA ASP A 466 18.81 -3.82 6.00
C ASP A 466 17.52 -4.22 5.27
N MET A 467 17.25 -5.52 5.19
CA MET A 467 16.09 -6.11 4.52
C MET A 467 15.04 -6.64 5.51
N GLU A 468 15.21 -6.40 6.82
CA GLU A 468 14.14 -6.64 7.78
C GLU A 468 12.95 -5.72 7.45
N PRO A 469 11.72 -6.26 7.35
CA PRO A 469 10.55 -5.44 7.04
C PRO A 469 10.24 -4.43 8.14
N ALA A 470 10.29 -3.14 7.81
CA ALA A 470 9.65 -2.10 8.61
C ALA A 470 8.17 -2.02 8.21
N LEU A 471 7.28 -2.37 9.12
CA LEU A 471 5.84 -2.52 8.88
C LEU A 471 5.06 -1.25 9.27
N HIS A 472 5.26 -0.18 8.51
CA HIS A 472 4.40 1.00 8.58
C HIS A 472 3.06 0.72 7.86
N PHE A 473 2.39 1.77 7.35
CA PHE A 473 1.26 1.57 6.42
C PHE A 473 1.71 0.82 5.15
N LEU A 474 2.92 1.12 4.68
CA LEU A 474 3.62 0.37 3.65
C LEU A 474 4.74 -0.46 4.28
N MET A 475 4.97 -1.64 3.73
CA MET A 475 6.18 -2.42 4.02
C MET A 475 7.35 -1.84 3.24
N VAL A 476 8.44 -1.54 3.93
CA VAL A 476 9.70 -1.08 3.32
C VAL A 476 10.89 -1.84 3.93
N PRO A 477 12.02 -2.00 3.21
CA PRO A 477 13.28 -2.44 3.83
C PRO A 477 13.75 -1.42 4.87
N SER A 478 14.10 -1.87 6.07
CA SER A 478 14.56 -1.00 7.16
C SER A 478 15.83 -0.20 6.83
N GLY A 479 16.71 -0.76 6.00
CA GLY A 479 17.95 -0.12 5.54
C GLY A 479 17.76 0.83 4.37
N HIS A 480 16.56 0.90 3.78
CA HIS A 480 16.23 1.72 2.61
C HIS A 480 17.17 1.53 1.39
N ARG A 481 17.83 0.38 1.30
CA ARG A 481 18.78 0.03 0.24
C ARG A 481 18.72 -1.46 -0.05
N CYS A 482 19.07 -1.85 -1.27
CA CYS A 482 19.30 -3.25 -1.60
C CYS A 482 20.39 -3.36 -2.65
N LEU A 483 21.58 -3.76 -2.24
CA LEU A 483 22.75 -3.87 -3.10
C LEU A 483 22.85 -5.27 -3.69
N ILE A 484 22.82 -5.37 -5.01
CA ILE A 484 23.02 -6.62 -5.75
C ILE A 484 24.32 -6.53 -6.54
N LYS A 485 25.16 -7.54 -6.38
CA LYS A 485 26.32 -7.77 -7.23
C LYS A 485 25.89 -8.57 -8.45
N LEU A 486 26.10 -7.98 -9.63
CA LEU A 486 25.84 -8.62 -10.92
C LEU A 486 27.17 -9.24 -11.37
N ASN A 487 27.40 -10.52 -11.09
CA ASN A 487 28.61 -11.20 -11.52
C ASN A 487 28.50 -11.49 -13.04
N GLY A 488 29.12 -10.65 -13.86
CA GLY A 488 29.11 -10.76 -15.33
C GLY A 488 30.15 -9.84 -15.96
#